data_AF-A0A7H4P458-F1
#
_entry.id   AF-A0A7H4P458-F1
#
_cell.length_a   1.000
_cell.length_b   1.000
_cell.length_c   1.000
_cell.angle_alpha   90.00
_cell.angle_beta   90.00
_cell.angle_gamma   90.00
#
_symmetry.space_group_name_H-M   'P 1'
#
loop_
_entity.id
_entity.type
_entity.pdbx_description
1 polymer ?
#
loop_
_entity_poly.entity_id
_entity_poly.type
_entity_poly.pdbx_seq_one_letter_code
_entity_poly.pdbx_strand_id
1 'polypeptide(L)'
;MLLWTRALNPEVRPVYEHRERLRAEFGESRADRMVNETRNLCLYPNVYLMDQFSTQIRVIRPIAVDKTEVTIWCFAPRGESDQARALRIRQYEDFFNVSGMGTPDDLEEFSACQRGYLGENLAWSDLSRGALHWVDGPDDHALQAGFSPQLSGVKSEDEALYIAHHHHWQNVMLAALETERQRYDQSITQRVEVA
;
A
#
# COMPACT_ATOMS: atom_id res chain seq x y z
N MET A 1 1.10 -2.84 -5.39
CA MET A 1 0.50 -3.76 -4.40
C MET A 1 -0.84 -3.17 -3.98
N LEU A 2 -1.94 -3.91 -4.12
CA LEU A 2 -3.29 -3.43 -3.80
C LEU A 2 -3.97 -4.47 -2.91
N LEU A 3 -4.33 -4.08 -1.69
CA LEU A 3 -5.28 -4.82 -0.87
C LEU A 3 -6.65 -4.16 -1.02
N TRP A 4 -7.69 -4.97 -1.18
CA TRP A 4 -9.07 -4.49 -1.24
C TRP A 4 -9.99 -5.42 -0.47
N THR A 5 -11.11 -4.89 0.02
CA THR A 5 -12.16 -5.68 0.68
C THR A 5 -13.53 -5.10 0.33
N ARG A 6 -14.60 -5.88 0.54
CA ARG A 6 -15.97 -5.34 0.50
C ARG A 6 -16.26 -4.58 1.79
N ALA A 7 -16.77 -3.36 1.66
CA ALA A 7 -17.24 -2.58 2.79
C ALA A 7 -18.48 -3.24 3.40
N LEU A 8 -18.51 -3.40 4.72
CA LEU A 8 -19.64 -3.99 5.43
C LEU A 8 -20.85 -3.04 5.51
N ASN A 9 -20.59 -1.74 5.60
CA ASN A 9 -21.56 -0.66 5.77
C ASN A 9 -21.24 0.52 4.82
N PRO A 10 -21.29 0.32 3.49
CA PRO A 10 -20.90 1.36 2.53
C PRO A 10 -21.71 2.66 2.67
N GLU A 11 -22.93 2.59 3.19
CA GLU A 11 -23.86 3.71 3.35
C GLU A 11 -23.39 4.81 4.31
N VAL A 12 -22.46 4.52 5.22
CA VAL A 12 -21.92 5.53 6.15
C VAL A 12 -20.74 6.30 5.54
N ARG A 13 -20.27 5.92 4.36
CA ARG A 13 -19.14 6.56 3.67
C ARG A 13 -19.66 7.72 2.82
N PRO A 14 -18.99 8.88 2.79
CA PRO A 14 -19.48 10.03 2.03
C PRO A 14 -19.57 9.77 0.52
N VAL A 15 -18.84 8.80 -0.04
CA VAL A 15 -18.93 8.43 -1.46
C VAL A 15 -20.31 7.82 -1.84
N TYR A 16 -21.04 7.27 -0.87
CA TYR A 16 -22.29 6.55 -1.11
C TYR A 16 -23.41 7.44 -1.66
N GLU A 17 -23.43 8.73 -1.28
CA GLU A 17 -24.41 9.70 -1.80
C GLU A 17 -24.29 9.89 -3.32
N HIS A 18 -23.12 9.60 -3.89
CA HIS A 18 -22.83 9.76 -5.31
C HIS A 18 -23.04 8.49 -6.13
N ARG A 19 -23.51 7.37 -5.54
CA ARG A 19 -23.58 6.07 -6.23
C ARG A 19 -24.33 6.11 -7.57
N GLU A 20 -25.44 6.83 -7.66
CA GLU A 20 -26.25 6.90 -8.89
C GLU A 20 -25.54 7.71 -9.98
N ARG A 21 -24.88 8.82 -9.58
CA ARG A 21 -24.03 9.60 -10.47
C ARG A 21 -22.86 8.76 -10.99
N LEU A 22 -22.17 8.06 -10.08
CA LEU A 22 -21.04 7.19 -10.43
C LEU A 22 -21.48 6.04 -11.34
N ARG A 23 -22.65 5.44 -11.10
CA ARG A 23 -23.25 4.41 -11.97
C ARG A 23 -23.53 4.96 -13.37
N ALA A 24 -24.09 6.16 -13.47
CA ALA A 24 -24.37 6.80 -14.75
C ALA A 24 -23.09 7.15 -15.53
N GLU A 25 -22.05 7.64 -14.85
CA GLU A 25 -20.79 8.06 -15.48
C GLU A 25 -19.85 6.90 -15.81
N PHE A 26 -19.78 5.88 -14.95
CA PHE A 26 -18.75 4.84 -15.01
C PHE A 26 -19.32 3.42 -15.24
N GLY A 27 -20.64 3.28 -15.29
CA GLY A 27 -21.31 1.99 -15.35
C GLY A 27 -21.40 1.30 -13.99
N GLU A 28 -22.27 0.29 -13.90
CA GLU A 28 -22.59 -0.41 -12.67
C GLU A 28 -21.38 -1.06 -12.00
N SER A 29 -20.62 -1.88 -12.73
CA SER A 29 -19.49 -2.63 -12.16
C SER A 29 -18.41 -1.71 -11.57
N ARG A 30 -18.07 -0.61 -12.25
CA ARG A 30 -17.05 0.31 -11.75
C ARG A 30 -17.57 1.16 -10.59
N ALA A 31 -18.83 1.57 -10.62
CA ALA A 31 -19.45 2.30 -9.53
C ALA A 31 -19.59 1.45 -8.27
N ASP A 32 -19.98 0.18 -8.41
CA ASP A 32 -20.04 -0.77 -7.31
C ASP A 32 -18.68 -0.89 -6.62
N ARG A 33 -17.59 -1.04 -7.38
CA ARG A 33 -16.24 -1.02 -6.81
C ARG A 33 -15.93 0.30 -6.12
N MET A 34 -16.19 1.45 -6.75
CA MET A 34 -15.92 2.77 -6.16
C MET A 34 -16.61 2.98 -4.81
N VAL A 35 -17.84 2.47 -4.66
CA VAL A 35 -18.68 2.74 -3.48
C VAL A 35 -18.56 1.65 -2.42
N ASN A 36 -18.48 0.39 -2.84
CA ASN A 36 -18.65 -0.77 -1.97
C ASN A 36 -17.35 -1.51 -1.66
N GLU A 37 -16.20 -1.03 -2.12
CA GLU A 37 -14.90 -1.57 -1.75
C GLU A 37 -14.07 -0.58 -0.95
N THR A 38 -13.24 -1.12 -0.06
CA THR A 38 -12.12 -0.41 0.55
C THR A 38 -10.82 -0.80 -0.12
N ARG A 39 -9.80 0.06 -0.05
CA ARG A 39 -8.51 -0.13 -0.73
C ARG A 39 -7.35 0.39 0.09
N ASN A 40 -6.26 -0.38 0.11
CA ASN A 40 -4.91 0.06 0.44
C ASN A 40 -4.03 -0.16 -0.78
N LEU A 41 -3.79 0.91 -1.54
CA LEU A 41 -2.90 0.89 -2.69
C LEU A 41 -1.52 1.41 -2.28
N CYS A 42 -0.51 0.57 -2.35
CA CYS A 42 0.88 1.01 -2.29
C CYS A 42 1.38 1.36 -3.70
N LEU A 43 1.66 2.64 -3.88
CA LEU A 43 2.50 3.17 -4.94
C LEU A 43 3.95 3.06 -4.47
N TYR A 44 4.64 2.07 -5.01
CA TYR A 44 5.99 1.71 -4.61
C TYR A 44 6.96 2.92 -4.75
N PRO A 45 7.87 3.14 -3.79
CA PRO A 45 8.14 2.28 -2.63
C PRO A 45 7.31 2.62 -1.39
N ASN A 46 6.81 3.84 -1.26
CA ASN A 46 6.50 4.39 0.06
C ASN A 46 5.28 5.33 0.13
N VAL A 47 4.45 5.36 -0.92
CA VAL A 47 3.22 6.16 -0.93
C VAL A 47 2.02 5.23 -0.91
N TYR A 48 1.13 5.42 0.06
CA TYR A 48 -0.10 4.66 0.20
C TYR A 48 -1.30 5.57 -0.09
N LEU A 49 -2.14 5.14 -1.03
CA LEU A 49 -3.46 5.71 -1.25
C LEU A 49 -4.46 4.77 -0.59
N MET A 50 -5.09 5.25 0.48
CA MET A 50 -6.02 4.46 1.28
C MET A 50 -7.41 5.06 1.20
N ASP A 51 -8.37 4.21 0.91
CA ASP A 51 -9.80 4.53 0.82
C ASP A 51 -10.56 3.48 1.63
N GLN A 52 -10.89 3.81 2.88
CA GLN A 52 -11.59 2.91 3.79
C GLN A 52 -12.71 3.68 4.53
N PHE A 53 -12.57 3.88 5.85
CA PHE A 53 -13.45 4.75 6.66
C PHE A 53 -13.40 6.21 6.19
N SER A 54 -12.21 6.67 5.79
CA SER A 54 -11.97 7.94 5.15
C SER A 54 -10.85 7.75 4.11
N THR A 55 -10.49 8.84 3.45
CA THR A 55 -9.53 8.86 2.34
C THR A 55 -8.25 9.56 2.75
N GLN A 56 -7.12 8.85 2.68
CA GLN A 56 -5.82 9.40 3.03
C GLN A 56 -4.71 9.05 2.03
N ILE A 57 -3.75 9.95 1.93
CA ILE A 57 -2.43 9.70 1.37
C ILE A 57 -1.48 9.53 2.56
N ARG A 58 -0.73 8.43 2.62
CA ARG A 58 0.28 8.19 3.64
C ARG A 58 1.64 8.03 2.95
N VAL A 59 2.60 8.88 3.28
CA VAL A 59 3.97 8.81 2.77
C VAL A 59 4.90 8.40 3.90
N ILE A 60 5.69 7.36 3.65
CA ILE A 60 6.62 6.76 4.60
C ILE A 60 8.03 7.16 4.20
N ARG A 61 8.59 8.21 4.80
CA ARG A 61 9.93 8.70 4.47
C ARG A 61 10.97 8.02 5.36
N PRO A 62 11.86 7.17 4.83
CA PRO A 62 12.96 6.62 5.62
C PRO A 62 13.96 7.74 5.94
N ILE A 63 14.34 7.86 7.22
CA ILE A 63 15.37 8.80 7.69
C ILE A 63 16.64 8.04 8.06
N ALA A 64 16.48 6.87 8.68
CA ALA A 64 17.52 5.90 8.98
C ALA A 64 16.91 4.49 8.96
N VAL A 65 17.74 3.46 9.16
CA VAL A 65 17.29 2.06 9.20
C VAL A 65 16.28 1.77 10.31
N ASP A 66 16.28 2.57 11.37
CA ASP A 66 15.45 2.45 12.57
C ASP A 66 14.54 3.67 12.78
N LYS A 67 14.48 4.58 11.80
CA LYS A 67 13.73 5.84 11.94
C LYS A 67 13.03 6.23 10.66
N THR A 68 11.73 6.44 10.78
CA THR A 68 10.84 6.81 9.69
C THR A 68 9.99 8.00 10.07
N GLU A 69 9.80 8.92 9.14
CA GLU A 69 8.79 9.97 9.25
C GLU A 69 7.57 9.56 8.42
N VAL A 70 6.40 9.58 9.04
CA VAL A 70 5.14 9.29 8.37
C VAL A 70 4.36 10.59 8.22
N THR A 71 4.06 10.98 6.98
CA THR A 71 3.19 12.12 6.70
C THR A 71 1.86 11.63 6.13
N ILE A 72 0.77 12.16 6.66
CA ILE A 72 -0.60 11.77 6.29
C ILE A 72 -1.39 13.00 5.84
N TRP A 73 -2.12 12.86 4.75
CA TRP A 73 -3.02 13.90 4.23
C TRP A 73 -4.40 13.30 4.02
N CYS A 74 -5.42 13.92 4.59
CA CYS A 74 -6.80 13.68 4.19
C CYS A 74 -7.03 14.32 2.82
N PHE A 75 -7.63 13.59 1.89
CA PHE A 75 -8.01 14.11 0.57
C PHE A 75 -9.49 13.86 0.31
N ALA A 76 -10.07 14.60 -0.63
CA ALA A 76 -11.48 14.47 -0.96
C ALA A 76 -11.80 14.81 -2.42
N PRO A 77 -12.93 14.33 -2.97
CA PRO A 77 -13.41 14.74 -4.29
C PRO A 77 -13.69 16.26 -4.33
N ARG A 78 -13.32 16.90 -5.44
CA ARG A 78 -13.73 18.29 -5.68
C ARG A 78 -15.24 18.37 -5.87
N GLY A 79 -15.88 19.33 -5.19
CA GLY A 79 -17.32 19.56 -5.31
C GLY A 79 -18.20 18.68 -4.42
N GLU A 80 -17.62 17.91 -3.49
CA GLU A 80 -18.43 17.27 -2.43
C GLU A 80 -19.15 18.32 -1.57
N SER A 81 -20.30 17.94 -1.01
CA SER A 81 -21.07 18.81 -0.12
C SER A 81 -20.30 19.14 1.17
N ASP A 82 -20.62 20.27 1.81
CA ASP A 82 -20.00 20.63 3.09
C ASP A 82 -20.28 19.58 4.19
N GLN A 83 -21.46 18.93 4.14
CA GLN A 83 -21.82 17.86 5.05
C GLN A 83 -20.97 16.59 4.82
N ALA A 84 -20.81 16.16 3.56
CA ALA A 84 -19.97 15.02 3.20
C ALA A 84 -18.50 15.27 3.57
N ARG A 85 -17.99 16.48 3.33
CA ARG A 85 -16.65 16.90 3.73
C ARG A 85 -16.47 16.85 5.24
N ALA A 86 -17.42 17.42 6.00
CA ALA A 86 -17.36 17.42 7.45
C ALA A 86 -17.34 15.99 8.00
N LEU A 87 -18.20 15.10 7.47
CA LEU A 87 -18.23 13.69 7.84
C LEU A 87 -16.88 12.99 7.56
N ARG A 88 -16.32 13.19 6.36
CA ARG A 88 -15.03 12.61 5.96
C ARG A 88 -13.89 13.04 6.88
N ILE A 89 -13.83 14.33 7.21
CA ILE A 89 -12.81 14.88 8.10
C ILE A 89 -12.94 14.28 9.50
N ARG A 90 -14.16 14.16 10.04
CA ARG A 90 -14.38 13.51 11.34
C ARG A 90 -13.97 12.03 11.32
N GLN A 91 -14.38 11.28 10.30
CA GLN A 91 -13.95 9.89 10.13
C GLN A 91 -12.42 9.75 9.99
N TYR A 92 -11.76 10.70 9.33
CA TYR A 92 -10.29 10.75 9.25
C TYR A 92 -9.67 11.05 10.62
N GLU A 93 -10.21 12.02 11.35
CA GLU A 93 -9.73 12.39 12.68
C GLU A 93 -9.90 11.26 13.70
N ASP A 94 -11.04 10.57 13.66
CA ASP A 94 -11.37 9.52 14.62
C ASP A 94 -10.47 8.29 14.46
N PHE A 95 -10.00 7.98 13.25
CA PHE A 95 -9.28 6.73 12.98
C PHE A 95 -7.84 6.92 12.48
N PHE A 96 -7.62 7.80 11.52
CA PHE A 96 -6.39 7.86 10.72
C PHE A 96 -5.42 8.96 11.10
N ASN A 97 -5.89 10.06 11.72
CA ASN A 97 -4.99 11.14 12.10
C ASN A 97 -3.98 10.67 13.17
N VAL A 98 -2.99 11.51 13.50
CA VAL A 98 -1.91 11.15 14.44
C VAL A 98 -2.43 10.74 15.82
N SER A 99 -3.58 11.27 16.24
CA SER A 99 -4.26 10.95 17.51
C SER A 99 -5.46 10.00 17.34
N GLY A 100 -5.68 9.50 16.12
CA GLY A 100 -6.83 8.68 15.76
C GLY A 100 -6.67 7.29 16.33
N MET A 101 -7.80 6.60 16.52
CA MET A 101 -7.87 5.31 17.21
C MET A 101 -6.92 4.27 16.61
N GLY A 102 -6.74 4.22 15.28
CA GLY A 102 -5.90 3.20 14.64
C GLY A 102 -4.40 3.49 14.71
N THR A 103 -4.00 4.75 14.90
CA THR A 103 -2.58 5.14 14.89
C THR A 103 -1.75 4.52 16.01
N PRO A 104 -2.16 4.51 17.30
CA PRO A 104 -1.35 3.88 18.34
C PRO A 104 -1.20 2.36 18.15
N ASP A 105 -2.24 1.68 17.66
CA ASP A 105 -2.20 0.24 17.35
C ASP A 105 -1.18 -0.04 16.22
N ASP A 106 -1.26 0.70 15.11
CA ASP A 106 -0.28 0.63 14.02
C ASP A 106 1.16 0.89 14.51
N LEU A 107 1.36 1.89 15.38
CA LEU A 107 2.69 2.27 15.86
C LEU A 107 3.32 1.21 16.77
N GLU A 108 2.53 0.54 17.60
CA GLU A 108 3.05 -0.58 18.41
C GLU A 108 3.40 -1.77 17.52
N GLU A 109 2.56 -2.11 16.53
CA GLU A 109 2.89 -3.17 15.56
C GLU A 109 4.20 -2.88 14.82
N PHE A 110 4.39 -1.65 14.32
CA PHE A 110 5.65 -1.27 13.66
C PHE A 110 6.85 -1.34 14.61
N SER A 111 6.69 -0.89 15.85
CA SER A 111 7.75 -0.95 16.87
C SER A 111 8.09 -2.39 17.25
N ALA A 112 7.08 -3.26 17.35
CA ALA A 112 7.24 -4.68 17.61
C ALA A 112 7.94 -5.38 16.46
N CYS A 113 7.55 -5.11 15.21
CA CYS A 113 8.23 -5.63 14.01
C CYS A 113 9.69 -5.20 13.98
N GLN A 114 10.01 -3.92 14.19
CA GLN A 114 11.39 -3.44 14.22
C GLN A 114 12.23 -4.18 15.27
N ARG A 115 11.71 -4.36 16.49
CA ARG A 115 12.40 -5.14 17.53
C ARG A 115 12.57 -6.61 17.12
N GLY A 116 11.56 -7.20 16.50
CA GLY A 116 11.61 -8.58 16.01
C GLY A 116 12.67 -8.79 14.93
N TYR A 117 12.80 -7.84 14.00
CA TYR A 117 13.79 -7.91 12.91
C TYR A 117 15.24 -7.73 13.36
N LEU A 118 15.48 -7.27 14.59
CA LEU A 118 16.81 -7.29 15.22
C LEU A 118 17.21 -8.69 15.74
N GLY A 119 16.30 -9.67 15.70
CA GLY A 119 16.59 -11.05 16.06
C GLY A 119 17.43 -11.75 14.99
N GLU A 120 18.68 -12.07 15.31
CA GLU A 120 19.64 -12.69 14.37
C GLU A 120 19.72 -14.23 14.48
N ASN A 121 18.91 -14.84 15.36
CA ASN A 121 18.95 -16.29 15.60
C ASN A 121 18.45 -17.14 14.41
N LEU A 122 17.76 -16.52 13.44
CA LEU A 122 17.29 -17.14 12.21
C LEU A 122 17.70 -16.28 11.02
N ALA A 123 18.05 -16.93 9.91
CA ALA A 123 18.49 -16.22 8.70
C ALA A 123 17.33 -15.57 7.92
N TRP A 124 16.08 -15.96 8.19
CA TRP A 124 14.93 -15.61 7.36
C TRP A 124 13.70 -15.27 8.20
N SER A 125 12.91 -14.30 7.72
CA SER A 125 11.52 -14.09 8.14
C SER A 125 10.60 -14.91 7.26
N ASP A 126 9.63 -15.61 7.85
CA ASP A 126 8.63 -16.36 7.10
C ASP A 126 7.52 -15.44 6.57
N LEU A 127 7.13 -15.66 5.31
CA LEU A 127 6.01 -14.99 4.63
C LEU A 127 5.18 -16.03 3.86
N SER A 128 4.84 -17.13 4.51
CA SER A 128 4.19 -18.28 3.87
C SER A 128 2.66 -18.29 4.03
N ARG A 129 2.07 -17.30 4.73
CA ARG A 129 0.63 -17.33 5.01
C ARG A 129 -0.17 -17.17 3.71
N GLY A 130 -0.98 -18.19 3.43
CA GLY A 130 -1.78 -18.25 2.20
C GLY A 130 -1.04 -18.78 0.98
N ALA A 131 0.15 -19.39 1.13
CA ALA A 131 0.94 -19.91 0.01
C ALA A 131 0.19 -20.88 -0.91
N LEU A 132 -0.74 -21.67 -0.37
CA LEU A 132 -1.57 -22.59 -1.15
C LEU A 132 -2.72 -21.91 -1.90
N HIS A 133 -2.97 -20.62 -1.64
CA HIS A 133 -4.00 -19.82 -2.30
C HIS A 133 -3.41 -18.82 -3.30
N TRP A 134 -2.12 -18.87 -3.58
CA TRP A 134 -1.49 -17.95 -4.52
C TRP A 134 -1.94 -18.25 -5.95
N VAL A 135 -2.22 -17.19 -6.69
CA VAL A 135 -2.57 -17.25 -8.11
C VAL A 135 -1.53 -16.48 -8.89
N ASP A 136 -0.77 -17.17 -9.74
CA ASP A 136 0.12 -16.53 -10.69
C ASP A 136 -0.69 -15.71 -11.69
N GLY A 137 -0.45 -14.39 -11.71
CA GLY A 137 -1.20 -13.46 -12.55
C GLY A 137 -2.47 -12.89 -11.89
N PRO A 138 -3.43 -12.39 -12.71
CA PRO A 138 -4.68 -11.82 -12.23
C PRO A 138 -5.66 -12.89 -11.73
N ASP A 139 -6.32 -12.64 -10.60
CA ASP A 139 -7.53 -13.34 -10.20
C ASP A 139 -8.79 -12.77 -10.91
N ASP A 140 -9.96 -13.37 -10.65
CA ASP A 140 -11.22 -12.94 -11.25
C ASP A 140 -11.54 -11.47 -10.95
N HIS A 141 -11.24 -11.01 -9.74
CA HIS A 141 -11.46 -9.61 -9.37
C HIS A 141 -10.55 -8.68 -10.16
N ALA A 142 -9.25 -8.99 -10.22
CA ALA A 142 -8.27 -8.23 -10.99
C ALA A 142 -8.66 -8.16 -12.48
N LEU A 143 -9.08 -9.28 -13.08
CA LEU A 143 -9.56 -9.31 -14.47
C LEU A 143 -10.77 -8.39 -14.69
N GLN A 144 -11.79 -8.52 -13.85
CA GLN A 144 -12.97 -7.63 -13.89
C GLN A 144 -12.60 -6.18 -13.64
N ALA A 145 -11.55 -5.95 -12.84
CA ALA A 145 -11.08 -4.64 -12.50
C ALA A 145 -10.20 -3.99 -13.56
N GLY A 146 -9.75 -4.75 -14.56
CA GLY A 146 -8.81 -4.31 -15.59
C GLY A 146 -7.36 -4.24 -15.09
N PHE A 147 -7.01 -5.01 -14.06
CA PHE A 147 -5.66 -5.12 -13.52
C PHE A 147 -4.95 -6.37 -14.04
N SER A 148 -3.63 -6.26 -14.19
CA SER A 148 -2.76 -7.37 -14.59
C SER A 148 -1.62 -7.54 -13.58
N PRO A 149 -1.90 -7.87 -12.30
CA PRO A 149 -0.85 -8.14 -11.33
C PRO A 149 -0.04 -9.38 -11.72
N GLN A 150 1.20 -9.45 -11.24
CA GLN A 150 2.04 -10.64 -11.39
C GLN A 150 1.61 -11.79 -10.46
N LEU A 151 1.00 -11.46 -9.33
CA LEU A 151 0.57 -12.40 -8.30
C LEU A 151 -0.68 -11.85 -7.63
N SER A 152 -1.67 -12.72 -7.42
CA SER A 152 -2.89 -12.43 -6.67
C SER A 152 -3.02 -13.38 -5.48
N GLY A 153 -3.67 -12.92 -4.41
CA GLY A 153 -4.01 -13.73 -3.25
C GLY A 153 -5.53 -13.81 -3.09
N VAL A 154 -6.04 -15.00 -2.77
CA VAL A 154 -7.50 -15.22 -2.69
C VAL A 154 -8.12 -14.55 -1.46
N LYS A 155 -7.40 -14.46 -0.35
CA LYS A 155 -7.91 -13.89 0.90
C LYS A 155 -7.18 -12.60 1.27
N SER A 156 -7.90 -11.69 1.90
CA SER A 156 -7.37 -10.40 2.38
C SER A 156 -6.29 -10.54 3.45
N GLU A 157 -6.35 -11.63 4.22
CA GLU A 157 -5.39 -11.95 5.28
C GLU A 157 -4.14 -12.68 4.76
N ASP A 158 -4.11 -13.11 3.50
CA ASP A 158 -2.95 -13.81 2.92
C ASP A 158 -1.81 -12.82 2.60
N GLU A 159 -0.58 -13.33 2.54
CA GLU A 159 0.64 -12.51 2.42
C GLU A 159 1.15 -12.38 0.98
N ALA A 160 0.42 -12.91 -0.01
CA ALA A 160 0.82 -12.92 -1.42
C ALA A 160 1.27 -11.54 -1.93
N LEU A 161 0.57 -10.48 -1.51
CA LEU A 161 0.85 -9.11 -1.88
C LEU A 161 2.24 -8.62 -1.46
N TYR A 162 2.78 -9.13 -0.34
CA TYR A 162 4.12 -8.80 0.14
C TYR A 162 5.21 -9.54 -0.63
N ILE A 163 4.93 -10.74 -1.13
CA ILE A 163 5.91 -11.54 -1.90
C ILE A 163 6.30 -10.79 -3.18
N ALA A 164 5.32 -10.32 -3.95
CA ALA A 164 5.60 -9.53 -5.15
C ALA A 164 6.34 -8.22 -4.83
N HIS A 165 6.00 -7.59 -3.70
CA HIS A 165 6.69 -6.38 -3.22
C HIS A 165 8.16 -6.64 -2.90
N HIS A 166 8.47 -7.67 -2.11
CA HIS A 166 9.84 -8.02 -1.74
C HIS A 166 10.66 -8.53 -2.94
N HIS A 167 10.03 -9.27 -3.86
CA HIS A 167 10.70 -9.69 -5.10
C HIS A 167 11.07 -8.48 -5.97
N HIS A 168 10.18 -7.47 -6.08
CA HIS A 168 10.51 -6.23 -6.78
C HIS A 168 11.68 -5.50 -6.08
N TRP A 169 11.64 -5.37 -4.76
CA TRP A 169 12.73 -4.79 -3.98
C TRP A 169 14.07 -5.52 -4.23
N GLN A 170 14.08 -6.85 -4.16
CA GLN A 170 15.27 -7.67 -4.39
C GLN A 170 15.87 -7.40 -5.77
N ASN A 171 15.03 -7.37 -6.82
CA ASN A 171 15.47 -7.09 -8.18
C ASN A 171 16.11 -5.70 -8.31
N VAL A 172 15.49 -4.68 -7.70
CA VAL A 172 16.02 -3.31 -7.72
C VAL A 172 17.35 -3.22 -6.97
N MET A 173 17.47 -3.86 -5.80
CA MET A 173 18.69 -3.86 -5.00
C MET A 173 19.84 -4.58 -5.71
N LEU A 174 19.58 -5.76 -6.29
CA LEU A 174 20.59 -6.51 -7.04
C LEU A 174 21.08 -5.73 -8.27
N ALA A 175 20.17 -5.07 -9.00
CA ALA A 175 20.53 -4.23 -10.14
C ALA A 175 21.36 -3.00 -9.71
N ALA A 176 21.04 -2.39 -8.57
CA ALA A 176 21.82 -1.29 -8.00
C ALA A 176 23.23 -1.73 -7.62
N LEU A 177 23.38 -2.86 -6.93
CA LEU A 177 24.68 -3.43 -6.56
C LEU A 177 25.56 -3.72 -7.80
N GLU A 178 24.98 -4.28 -8.86
CA GLU A 178 25.69 -4.52 -10.12
C GLU A 178 26.18 -3.20 -10.73
N THR A 179 25.32 -2.17 -10.74
CA THR A 179 25.67 -0.84 -11.24
C THR A 179 26.80 -0.20 -10.43
N GLU A 180 26.75 -0.31 -9.10
CA GLU A 180 27.80 0.21 -8.22
C GLU A 180 29.12 -0.52 -8.39
N ARG A 181 29.10 -1.85 -8.54
CA ARG A 181 30.30 -2.64 -8.82
C ARG A 181 30.96 -2.21 -10.13
N GLN A 182 30.17 -2.07 -11.20
CA GLN A 182 30.68 -1.60 -12.49
C GLN A 182 31.33 -0.21 -12.41
N ARG A 183 30.70 0.73 -11.66
CA ARG A 183 31.28 2.06 -11.42
C ARG A 183 32.59 1.98 -10.64
N TYR A 184 32.65 1.13 -9.63
CA TYR A 184 33.86 0.91 -8.83
C TYR A 184 35.00 0.37 -9.69
N ASP A 185 34.74 -0.67 -10.48
CA ASP A 185 35.74 -1.30 -11.37
C ASP A 185 36.27 -0.30 -12.40
N GLN A 186 35.39 0.49 -13.02
CA GLN A 186 35.79 1.57 -13.95
C GLN A 186 36.67 2.62 -13.27
N SER A 187 36.38 2.97 -12.01
CA SER A 187 37.19 3.94 -11.25
C SER A 187 38.59 3.43 -10.94
N ILE A 188 38.76 2.11 -10.77
CA ILE A 188 40.07 1.48 -10.61
C ILE A 188 40.82 1.51 -11.93
N THR A 189 40.19 1.09 -13.03
CA THR A 189 40.83 1.07 -14.36
C THR A 189 41.33 2.45 -14.77
N GLN A 190 40.53 3.51 -14.56
CA GLN A 190 40.96 4.89 -14.82
C GLN A 190 42.16 5.34 -13.97
N ARG A 191 42.27 4.89 -12.72
CA ARG A 191 43.43 5.23 -11.86
C ARG A 191 44.71 4.54 -12.29
N VAL A 192 44.61 3.34 -12.88
CA VAL A 192 45.76 2.58 -13.39
C VAL A 192 46.25 3.15 -14.73
N GLU A 193 45.38 3.72 -15.57
CA GLU A 193 45.79 4.33 -16.84
C GLU A 193 46.45 5.72 -16.71
N VAL A 194 46.26 6.40 -15.56
CA VAL A 194 46.80 7.74 -15.30
C VAL A 194 48.12 7.71 -14.50
N ALA A 195 48.55 6.53 -14.03
CA ALA A 195 49.80 6.32 -13.31
C ALA A 195 50.91 5.80 -14.23
#